data_AF-A0AAE5ABQ6-F1
#
_entry.id   AF-A0AAE5ABQ6-F1
#
_cell.length_a   1.000
_cell.length_b   1.000
_cell.length_c   1.000
_cell.angle_alpha   90.00
_cell.angle_beta   90.00
_cell.angle_gamma   90.00
#
_symmetry.space_group_name_H-M   'P 1'
#
loop_
_entity.id
_entity.type
_entity.pdbx_description
1 polymer ?
#
loop_
_entity_poly.entity_id
_entity_poly.type
_entity_poly.pdbx_seq_one_letter_code
_entity_poly.pdbx_strand_id
1 'polypeptide(L)' 'MSARPDVIDCPECRGPARRTIAAPNLGRGGSSAMALQDATRASADRPAVVAGPPAAGRRRQKVTTNPLHQKLPRP' A
#
# COMPACT_ATOMS: atom_id res chain seq x y z
N MET A 1 -4.71 36.17 9.99
CA MET A 1 -3.81 35.14 9.46
C MET A 1 -2.50 35.26 10.23
N SER A 2 -2.14 34.29 11.07
CA SER A 2 -0.96 34.41 11.94
C SER A 2 0.31 34.03 11.18
N ALA A 3 1.27 34.94 11.10
CA ALA A 3 2.60 34.66 10.55
C ALA A 3 3.41 33.83 11.55
N ARG A 4 4.08 32.78 11.08
CA ARG A 4 4.94 31.91 11.90
C ARG A 4 6.38 31.98 11.37
N PRO A 5 7.39 32.21 12.22
CA PRO A 5 8.77 32.42 11.79
C PRO A 5 9.47 31.14 11.31
N ASP A 6 10.43 31.29 10.39
CA ASP A 6 11.26 30.19 9.86
C ASP A 6 12.46 29.84 10.75
N VAL A 7 12.84 30.74 11.66
CA VAL A 7 13.93 30.57 12.62
C VAL A 7 13.45 31.02 13.99
N ILE A 8 13.77 30.25 15.02
CA ILE A 8 13.58 30.61 16.43
C ILE A 8 14.89 30.38 17.19
N ASP A 9 15.02 30.96 18.37
CA ASP A 9 16.09 30.61 19.30
C ASP A 9 15.74 29.30 20.01
N CYS A 10 16.69 28.37 20.06
CA CYS A 10 16.52 27.11 20.78
C CYS A 10 16.36 27.39 22.29
N PRO A 11 15.30 26.90 22.95
CA PRO A 11 15.08 27.14 24.38
C PRO A 11 16.13 26.47 25.27
N GLU A 12 16.86 25.48 24.77
CA GLU A 12 17.93 24.80 25.52
C GLU A 12 19.30 25.45 25.34
N CYS A 13 19.75 25.64 24.09
CA CYS A 13 21.12 26.07 23.80
C CYS A 13 21.23 27.52 23.30
N ARG A 14 20.10 28.21 23.09
CA ARG A 14 20.02 29.57 22.51
C ARG A 14 20.67 29.72 21.12
N GLY A 15 20.95 28.62 20.44
CA GLY A 15 21.39 28.63 19.05
C GLY A 15 20.23 28.80 18.07
N PRO A 16 20.50 29.19 16.81
CA PRO A 16 19.47 29.36 15.80
C PRO A 16 18.87 28.00 15.38
N ALA A 17 17.60 27.78 15.70
CA ALA A 17 16.83 26.61 15.30
C ALA A 17 15.98 26.93 14.06
N ARG A 18 16.34 26.33 12.91
CA ARG A 18 15.64 26.52 11.64
C ARG A 18 14.48 25.54 11.50
N ARG A 19 13.42 25.99 10.83
CA ARG A 19 12.30 25.12 10.46
C ARG A 19 12.78 24.08 9.45
N THR A 20 12.61 22.82 9.79
CA THR A 20 12.80 21.69 8.88
C THR A 20 11.46 21.28 8.27
N ILE A 21 11.51 20.59 7.13
CA ILE A 21 10.32 19.98 6.54
C ILE A 21 9.83 18.91 7.51
N ALA A 22 8.77 19.22 8.25
CA ALA A 22 8.05 18.23 9.02
C ALA A 22 7.29 17.34 8.03
N ALA A 23 7.24 16.04 8.31
CA ALA A 23 6.45 15.11 7.54
C ALA A 23 5.30 14.59 8.42
N PRO A 24 4.27 15.43 8.66
CA PRO A 24 3.24 15.22 9.69
C PRO A 24 2.32 14.01 9.43
N ASN A 25 2.54 13.29 8.33
CA ASN A 25 1.80 12.08 7.97
C ASN A 25 2.72 10.88 7.70
N LEU A 26 4.02 10.94 8.00
CA LEU A 26 4.84 9.73 8.05
C LEU A 26 4.27 8.83 9.14
N GLY A 27 3.70 7.69 8.74
CA GLY A 27 3.14 6.73 9.69
C GLY A 27 1.72 6.99 10.16
N ARG A 28 0.83 7.62 9.36
CA ARG A 28 -0.62 7.31 9.52
C ARG A 28 -0.77 5.81 9.31
N GLY A 29 -0.80 5.07 10.42
CA GLY A 29 -0.50 3.66 10.50
C GLY A 29 -1.39 2.78 9.63
N GLY A 30 -0.78 1.76 9.02
CA GLY A 30 -1.51 0.70 8.32
C GLY A 30 -1.76 0.92 6.82
N SER A 31 -1.06 1.85 6.17
CA SER A 31 -1.12 1.92 4.70
C SER A 31 -0.61 0.63 4.06
N SER A 32 -1.19 0.24 2.93
CA SER A 32 -0.74 -0.94 2.17
C SER A 32 0.73 -0.85 1.77
N ALA A 33 1.23 0.36 1.51
CA ALA A 33 2.63 0.60 1.20
C ALA A 33 3.55 0.28 2.40
N MET A 34 3.16 0.67 3.61
CA MET A 34 3.94 0.39 4.82
C MET A 34 3.90 -1.11 5.14
N ALA A 35 2.73 -1.74 5.06
CA ALA A 35 2.58 -3.18 5.23
C ALA A 35 3.40 -3.99 4.22
N LEU A 36 3.52 -3.52 2.97
CA LEU A 36 4.34 -4.16 1.94
C LEU A 36 5.84 -4.08 2.27
N GLN A 37 6.31 -2.95 2.80
CA GLN A 37 7.70 -2.79 3.23
C GLN A 37 8.04 -3.76 4.36
N ASP A 38 7.16 -3.84 5.36
CA ASP A 38 7.34 -4.75 6.50
C ASP A 38 7.31 -6.22 6.06
N ALA A 39 6.37 -6.60 5.18
CA ALA A 39 6.30 -7.94 4.61
C ALA A 39 7.56 -8.30 3.79
N THR A 40 8.11 -7.33 3.06
CA THR A 40 9.35 -7.52 2.29
C THR A 40 10.55 -7.72 3.19
N ARG A 41 10.65 -6.98 4.31
CA ARG A 41 11.69 -7.22 5.31
C ARG A 41 11.56 -8.59 5.96
N ALA A 42 10.34 -8.98 6.32
CA ALA A 42 10.06 -10.24 7.01
C ALA A 42 10.39 -11.49 6.16
N SER A 43 10.35 -11.39 4.83
CA SER A 43 10.62 -12.52 3.95
C SER A 43 12.07 -13.03 3.98
N ALA A 44 13.02 -12.20 4.45
CA ALA A 44 14.41 -12.59 4.63
C ALA A 44 14.58 -13.69 5.69
N ASP A 45 13.85 -13.58 6.81
CA ASP A 45 13.95 -14.52 7.93
C ASP A 45 12.78 -15.53 7.94
N ARG A 46 11.61 -15.14 7.42
CA ARG A 46 10.38 -15.95 7.42
C ARG A 46 9.69 -15.84 6.06
N PRO A 47 10.22 -16.49 5.01
CA PRO A 47 9.58 -16.49 3.70
C PRO A 47 8.19 -17.15 3.78
N ALA A 48 7.20 -16.51 3.18
CA ALA A 48 5.85 -17.08 3.08
C ALA A 48 5.86 -18.24 2.07
N VAL A 49 5.89 -19.48 2.57
CA VAL A 49 5.69 -20.68 1.77
C VAL A 49 4.20 -20.84 1.46
N VAL A 50 3.86 -20.81 0.17
CA VAL A 50 2.47 -20.94 -0.28
C VAL A 50 2.09 -22.42 -0.32
N ALA A 51 1.10 -22.84 0.47
CA ALA A 51 0.66 -24.24 0.55
C ALA A 51 -0.14 -24.72 -0.69
N GLY A 52 -0.38 -23.83 -1.65
CA GLY A 52 -1.12 -24.14 -2.87
C GLY A 52 -1.48 -22.86 -3.64
N PRO A 53 -1.96 -22.99 -4.88
CA PRO A 53 -2.46 -21.85 -5.63
C PRO A 53 -3.56 -21.14 -4.84
N PRO A 54 -3.67 -19.80 -4.95
CA PRO A 54 -4.75 -19.06 -4.29
C PRO A 54 -6.06 -19.73 -4.65
N ALA A 55 -6.95 -19.93 -3.66
CA ALA A 55 -8.28 -20.45 -3.90
C ALA A 55 -8.87 -19.60 -5.03
N ALA A 56 -8.99 -20.19 -6.22
CA ALA A 56 -9.50 -19.49 -7.38
C ALA A 56 -10.94 -19.14 -6.99
N GLY A 57 -11.15 -17.92 -6.52
CA GLY A 57 -12.47 -17.40 -6.26
C GLY A 57 -13.21 -17.63 -7.54
N ARG A 58 -14.17 -18.58 -7.51
CA ARG A 58 -14.77 -19.22 -8.69
C ARG A 58 -15.36 -18.11 -9.54
N ARG A 59 -14.57 -17.55 -10.45
CA ARG A 59 -15.02 -16.52 -11.37
C ARG A 59 -16.04 -17.24 -12.22
N ARG A 60 -17.32 -16.94 -11.97
CA ARG A 60 -18.41 -17.50 -12.77
C ARG A 60 -18.07 -17.17 -14.22
N GLN A 61 -17.88 -18.22 -15.01
CA GLN A 61 -17.67 -18.09 -16.44
C GLN A 61 -18.90 -17.38 -17.00
N LYS A 62 -18.71 -16.29 -17.73
CA LYS A 62 -19.84 -15.54 -18.29
C LYS A 62 -20.53 -16.45 -19.32
N VAL A 63 -21.75 -16.88 -19.01
CA VAL A 63 -22.60 -17.57 -19.99
C VAL A 63 -23.02 -16.53 -21.02
N THR A 64 -22.72 -16.81 -22.28
CA THR A 64 -23.00 -15.93 -23.40
C THR A 64 -24.26 -16.43 -24.11
N THR A 65 -25.26 -15.56 -24.24
CA THR A 65 -26.56 -15.81 -24.88
C THR A 65 -26.55 -15.55 -26.38
N ASN A 66 -25.37 -15.53 -27.02
CA ASN A 66 -25.27 -15.34 -28.46
C ASN A 66 -25.94 -16.52 -29.22
N PRO A 67 -26.98 -16.28 -30.04
CA PRO A 67 -27.67 -17.34 -30.77
C PRO A 67 -26.78 -18.08 -31.78
N LEU A 68 -25.67 -17.47 -32.24
CA LEU A 68 -24.73 -18.10 -33.16
C LEU A 68 -24.02 -19.32 -32.56
N HIS A 69 -23.96 -19.44 -31.22
CA HIS A 69 -23.37 -20.61 -30.55
C HIS A 69 -24.11 -21.92 -30.82
N GLN A 70 -25.39 -21.84 -31.24
CA GLN A 70 -26.15 -23.02 -31.62
C GLN A 70 -25.61 -23.71 -32.89
N LYS A 71 -24.82 -22.99 -33.69
CA LYS A 71 -24.22 -23.48 -34.94
C LYS A 71 -22.84 -24.11 -34.75
N LEU A 72 -22.26 -24.03 -33.54
CA LEU A 72 -20.95 -24.63 -33.27
C LEU A 72 -21.09 -26.16 -33.16
N PRO A 73 -20.10 -26.92 -33.64
CA PRO A 73 -20.04 -28.37 -33.41
C PRO A 73 -20.12 -28.64 -31.90
N ARG A 74 -21.03 -29.54 -31.50
CA ARG A 74 -21.15 -29.91 -30.10
C ARG A 74 -20.03 -30.89 -29.74
N PRO A 75 -19.33 -30.69 -28.61
CA PRO A 75 -18.38 -31.65 -28.07
C PRO A 75 -19.08 -32.93 -27.59
#